data_AF-A0A8S4QPP9-F1
#
_entry.id   AF-A0A8S4QPP9-F1
#
_cell.length_a   1.000
_cell.length_b   1.000
_cell.length_c   1.000
_cell.angle_alpha   90.00
_cell.angle_beta   90.00
_cell.angle_gamma   90.00
#
_symmetry.space_group_name_H-M   'P 1'
#
loop_
_entity.id
_entity.type
_entity.pdbx_description
1 polymer ?
#
loop_
_entity_poly.entity_id
_entity_poly.type
_entity_poly.pdbx_seq_one_letter_code
_entity_poly.pdbx_strand_id
1 'polypeptide(L)'
;MFRLLTVLTNKQNVFAALKEIERVTEHYSIDGVIEMLQKMSGRRSLSDVIDYYDHELQDAKGVEGIRRQVYKYTGGVGPSEFASVCKALEDELDWTATFNVLVSAMRCSDIEDAIAEFKQLLGKKSFEDAVALIKKVTGIPQLKYALEALLEETARVSLKVIVETLYQITGKTDLEHVQRELLRLVHIDNIVKVMQMTNKITKKRDPLIIFTSLLDITQTTNLSDCSAAITGLTFKQ
;
A
#
# COMPACT_ATOMS: atom_id res chain seq x y z
N MET A 1 27.24 -4.67 -16.35
CA MET A 1 25.93 -4.50 -17.00
C MET A 1 25.07 -5.77 -16.96
N PHE A 2 25.44 -6.88 -17.61
CA PHE A 2 24.59 -8.08 -17.66
C PHE A 2 24.18 -8.64 -16.28
N ARG A 3 25.11 -8.72 -15.32
CA ARG A 3 24.82 -9.15 -13.94
C ARG A 3 23.75 -8.28 -13.24
N LEU A 4 23.75 -6.97 -13.51
CA LEU A 4 22.76 -6.03 -12.98
C LEU A 4 21.38 -6.30 -13.59
N LEU A 5 21.32 -6.47 -14.92
CA LEU A 5 20.09 -6.81 -15.62
C LEU A 5 19.47 -8.11 -15.08
N THR A 6 20.28 -9.15 -14.84
CA THR A 6 19.80 -10.41 -14.24
C THR A 6 19.27 -10.20 -12.82
N VAL A 7 19.91 -9.37 -12.01
CA VAL A 7 19.43 -9.05 -10.65
C VAL A 7 18.09 -8.30 -10.67
N LEU A 8 17.88 -7.39 -11.62
CA LEU A 8 16.65 -6.62 -11.70
C LEU A 8 15.49 -7.38 -12.37
N THR A 9 15.77 -8.36 -13.23
CA THR A 9 14.73 -8.95 -14.10
C THR A 9 14.59 -10.47 -13.99
N ASN A 10 15.51 -11.12 -13.27
CA ASN A 10 15.67 -12.58 -13.24
C ASN A 10 15.90 -13.24 -14.61
N LYS A 11 16.21 -12.48 -15.67
CA LYS A 11 16.44 -13.04 -17.01
C LYS A 11 17.91 -13.43 -17.21
N GLN A 12 18.11 -14.58 -17.85
CA GLN A 12 19.42 -15.09 -18.25
C GLN A 12 19.85 -14.62 -19.65
N ASN A 13 19.04 -13.78 -20.30
CA ASN A 13 19.31 -13.25 -21.64
C ASN A 13 19.18 -11.73 -21.62
N VAL A 14 20.17 -11.04 -22.19
CA VAL A 14 20.25 -9.56 -22.21
C VAL A 14 19.02 -8.95 -22.88
N PHE A 15 18.62 -9.44 -24.05
CA PHE A 15 17.48 -8.91 -24.80
C PHE A 15 16.16 -9.13 -24.05
N ALA A 16 15.99 -10.29 -23.43
CA ALA A 16 14.83 -10.56 -22.58
C ALA A 16 14.80 -9.66 -21.34
N ALA A 17 15.96 -9.37 -20.74
CA ALA A 17 16.06 -8.45 -19.60
C ALA A 17 15.71 -7.02 -20.01
N LEU A 18 16.24 -6.52 -21.13
CA LEU A 18 15.94 -5.18 -21.63
C LEU A 18 14.46 -5.02 -21.97
N LYS A 19 13.83 -6.04 -22.54
CA LYS A 19 12.37 -6.04 -22.81
C LYS A 19 11.55 -6.00 -21.52
N GLU A 20 12.00 -6.66 -20.46
CA GLU A 20 11.35 -6.61 -19.15
C GLU A 20 11.46 -5.22 -18.52
N ILE A 21 12.63 -4.57 -18.65
CA ILE A 21 12.84 -3.19 -18.18
C ILE A 21 11.98 -2.21 -18.96
N GLU A 22 11.96 -2.30 -20.28
CA GLU A 22 11.09 -1.48 -21.14
C GLU A 22 9.61 -1.60 -20.75
N ARG A 23 9.16 -2.83 -20.45
CA ARG A 23 7.77 -3.08 -20.01
C ARG A 23 7.40 -2.34 -18.72
N VAL A 24 8.38 -2.13 -17.85
CA VAL A 24 8.18 -1.60 -16.49
C VAL A 24 8.47 -0.10 -16.39
N THR A 25 9.37 0.40 -17.23
CA THR A 25 9.87 1.78 -17.19
C THR A 25 9.47 2.61 -18.41
N GLU A 26 8.90 1.98 -19.44
CA GLU A 26 8.65 2.57 -20.76
C GLU A 26 9.93 3.05 -21.49
N HIS A 27 11.10 2.79 -20.92
CA HIS A 27 12.40 3.16 -21.48
C HIS A 27 13.17 1.92 -21.93
N TYR A 28 13.39 1.82 -23.25
CA TYR A 28 14.28 0.83 -23.81
C TYR A 28 15.73 1.32 -23.70
N SER A 29 16.47 0.85 -22.68
CA SER A 29 17.95 0.84 -22.57
C SER A 29 18.42 1.08 -21.12
N ILE A 30 19.55 1.79 -20.97
CA ILE A 30 20.21 2.13 -19.71
C ILE A 30 19.36 3.13 -18.91
N ASP A 31 18.59 3.98 -19.57
CA ASP A 31 17.75 4.97 -18.90
C ASP A 31 16.71 4.31 -17.98
N GLY A 32 16.07 3.23 -18.43
CA GLY A 32 15.16 2.44 -17.60
C GLY A 32 15.87 1.78 -16.41
N VAL A 33 17.11 1.30 -16.60
CA VAL A 33 17.93 0.78 -15.49
C VAL A 33 18.21 1.89 -14.47
N ILE A 34 18.60 3.08 -14.93
CA ILE A 34 18.88 4.23 -14.06
C ILE A 34 17.63 4.66 -13.31
N GLU A 35 16.48 4.74 -13.96
CA GLU A 35 15.20 5.09 -13.33
C GLU A 35 14.83 4.12 -12.22
N MET A 36 14.96 2.81 -12.45
CA MET A 36 14.70 1.79 -11.42
C MET A 36 15.61 2.01 -10.20
N LEU A 37 16.91 2.25 -10.43
CA LEU A 37 17.87 2.50 -9.35
C LEU A 37 17.61 3.82 -8.62
N GLN A 38 17.17 4.87 -9.32
CA GLN A 38 16.75 6.14 -8.73
C GLN A 38 15.53 5.95 -7.82
N LYS A 39 14.48 5.26 -8.29
CA LYS A 39 13.28 4.97 -7.50
C LYS A 39 13.57 4.14 -6.25
N MET A 40 14.39 3.09 -6.39
CA MET A 40 14.83 2.24 -5.28
C MET A 40 15.61 3.03 -4.24
N SER A 41 16.63 3.78 -4.66
CA SER A 41 17.50 4.54 -3.75
C SER A 41 16.85 5.83 -3.19
N GLY A 42 15.78 6.33 -3.82
CA GLY A 42 15.20 7.64 -3.53
C GLY A 42 16.09 8.81 -3.97
N ARG A 43 17.15 8.55 -4.76
CA ARG A 43 18.11 9.55 -5.23
C ARG A 43 17.73 10.05 -6.63
N ARG A 44 17.94 11.35 -6.88
CA ARG A 44 17.58 12.00 -8.16
C ARG A 44 18.73 12.07 -9.15
N SER A 45 19.96 12.34 -8.70
CA SER A 45 21.09 12.42 -9.62
C SER A 45 21.79 11.06 -9.75
N LEU A 46 22.34 10.76 -10.93
CA LEU A 46 23.10 9.52 -11.14
C LEU A 46 24.33 9.43 -10.21
N SER A 47 24.96 10.56 -9.90
CA SER A 47 26.08 10.61 -8.95
C SER A 47 25.64 10.15 -7.56
N ASP A 48 24.50 10.62 -7.09
CA ASP A 48 23.96 10.23 -5.78
C ASP A 48 23.52 8.77 -5.76
N VAL A 49 22.97 8.26 -6.88
CA VAL A 49 22.61 6.84 -7.02
C VAL A 49 23.86 5.96 -6.91
N ILE A 50 24.93 6.32 -7.61
CA ILE A 50 26.20 5.57 -7.56
C ILE A 50 26.76 5.62 -6.15
N ASP A 51 26.84 6.81 -5.54
CA ASP A 51 27.36 6.98 -4.19
C ASP A 51 26.55 6.18 -3.15
N TYR A 52 25.23 6.17 -3.30
CA TYR A 52 24.34 5.37 -2.47
C TYR A 52 24.69 3.87 -2.51
N TYR A 53 24.83 3.30 -3.72
CA TYR A 53 25.12 1.87 -3.88
C TYR A 53 26.58 1.49 -3.61
N ASP A 54 27.52 2.44 -3.67
CA ASP A 54 28.95 2.19 -3.44
C ASP A 54 29.40 2.50 -1.99
N HIS A 55 28.71 3.40 -1.29
CA HIS A 55 29.17 3.92 0.00
C HIS A 55 28.10 3.90 1.11
N GLU A 56 26.82 4.13 0.81
CA GLU A 56 25.78 4.24 1.86
C GLU A 56 25.24 2.88 2.34
N LEU A 57 25.33 1.83 1.52
CA LEU A 57 24.92 0.48 1.91
C LEU A 57 25.98 -0.17 2.81
N GLN A 58 25.70 -0.23 4.12
CA GLN A 58 26.65 -0.65 5.16
C GLN A 58 27.26 -2.06 4.93
N ASP A 59 26.51 -3.00 4.36
CA ASP A 59 26.89 -4.42 4.33
C ASP A 59 27.01 -5.04 2.93
N ALA A 60 26.77 -4.29 1.86
CA ALA A 60 26.92 -4.77 0.48
C ALA A 60 26.99 -3.62 -0.53
N LYS A 61 27.98 -3.67 -1.43
CA LYS A 61 28.25 -2.62 -2.43
C LYS A 61 27.89 -3.04 -3.85
N GLY A 62 27.64 -2.06 -4.71
CA GLY A 62 27.38 -2.24 -6.13
C GLY A 62 26.24 -3.24 -6.40
N VAL A 63 26.49 -4.20 -7.29
CA VAL A 63 25.46 -5.17 -7.73
C VAL A 63 24.93 -6.05 -6.59
N GLU A 64 25.74 -6.34 -5.57
CA GLU A 64 25.28 -7.13 -4.43
C GLU A 64 24.38 -6.31 -3.50
N GLY A 65 24.69 -5.03 -3.32
CA GLY A 65 23.81 -4.09 -2.63
C GLY A 65 22.43 -3.99 -3.32
N ILE A 66 22.43 -3.87 -4.65
CA ILE A 66 21.21 -3.87 -5.46
C ILE A 66 20.44 -5.18 -5.30
N ARG A 67 21.13 -6.33 -5.33
CA ARG A 67 20.50 -7.64 -5.10
C ARG A 67 19.78 -7.66 -3.77
N ARG A 68 20.44 -7.26 -2.68
CA ARG A 68 19.82 -7.24 -1.35
C ARG A 68 18.59 -6.34 -1.30
N GLN A 69 18.62 -5.18 -1.95
CA GLN A 69 17.43 -4.33 -2.05
C GLN A 69 16.29 -4.97 -2.83
N VAL A 70 16.59 -5.66 -3.93
CA VAL A 70 15.58 -6.41 -4.67
C VAL A 70 14.92 -7.46 -3.78
N TYR A 71 15.69 -8.21 -2.99
CA TYR A 71 15.13 -9.14 -1.99
C TYR A 71 14.27 -8.40 -0.95
N LYS A 72 14.78 -7.29 -0.41
CA LYS A 72 14.07 -6.48 0.58
C LYS A 72 12.71 -5.97 0.06
N TYR A 73 12.67 -5.37 -1.12
CA TYR A 73 11.45 -4.81 -1.71
C TYR A 73 10.49 -5.87 -2.24
N THR A 74 10.91 -7.13 -2.35
CA THR A 74 10.06 -8.26 -2.75
C THR A 74 9.62 -9.12 -1.55
N GLY A 75 9.94 -8.70 -0.32
CA GLY A 75 9.62 -9.47 0.89
C GLY A 75 10.37 -10.80 0.94
N GLY A 76 11.64 -10.81 0.54
CA GLY A 76 12.53 -11.97 0.59
C GLY A 76 12.43 -12.92 -0.61
N VAL A 77 11.53 -12.68 -1.58
CA VAL A 77 11.36 -13.58 -2.75
C VAL A 77 12.48 -13.39 -3.78
N GLY A 78 12.90 -12.15 -4.00
CA GLY A 78 13.99 -11.80 -4.91
C GLY A 78 13.53 -11.45 -6.33
N PRO A 79 14.45 -11.51 -7.31
CA PRO A 79 14.29 -10.94 -8.65
C PRO A 79 13.05 -11.40 -9.44
N SER A 80 12.50 -12.58 -9.15
CA SER A 80 11.33 -13.11 -9.85
C SER A 80 10.06 -12.29 -9.64
N GLU A 81 9.92 -11.62 -8.48
CA GLU A 81 8.75 -10.80 -8.13
C GLU A 81 9.01 -9.31 -8.34
N PHE A 82 10.25 -8.92 -8.66
CA PHE A 82 10.63 -7.51 -8.66
C PHE A 82 9.87 -6.68 -9.70
N ALA A 83 9.65 -7.23 -10.91
CA ALA A 83 8.87 -6.55 -11.94
C ALA A 83 7.43 -6.23 -11.49
N SER A 84 6.81 -7.13 -10.72
CA SER A 84 5.47 -6.92 -10.15
C SER A 84 5.47 -5.82 -9.10
N VAL A 85 6.53 -5.74 -8.27
CA VAL A 85 6.73 -4.62 -7.32
C VAL A 85 6.90 -3.31 -8.07
N CYS A 86 7.71 -3.29 -9.14
CA CYS A 86 7.89 -2.09 -9.95
C CYS A 86 6.59 -1.56 -10.52
N LYS A 87 5.75 -2.46 -11.06
CA LYS A 87 4.44 -2.12 -11.57
C LYS A 87 3.49 -1.62 -10.49
N ALA A 88 3.48 -2.28 -9.33
CA ALA A 88 2.65 -1.85 -8.19
C ALA A 88 2.96 -0.42 -7.73
N LEU A 89 4.24 -0.03 -7.83
CA LEU A 89 4.78 1.24 -7.39
C LEU A 89 5.17 2.17 -8.57
N GLU A 90 4.57 1.99 -9.75
CA GLU A 90 4.92 2.76 -10.95
C GLU A 90 4.68 4.27 -10.77
N ASP A 91 3.58 4.61 -10.07
CA ASP A 91 3.20 5.97 -9.69
C ASP A 91 4.04 6.56 -8.54
N GLU A 92 4.88 5.74 -7.90
CA GLU A 92 5.71 6.21 -6.77
C GLU A 92 7.00 6.84 -7.28
N LEU A 93 7.29 8.04 -6.77
CA LEU A 93 8.53 8.76 -7.06
C LEU A 93 9.70 8.29 -6.18
N ASP A 94 9.39 7.84 -4.96
CA ASP A 94 10.39 7.46 -3.94
C ASP A 94 9.89 6.21 -3.20
N TRP A 95 10.52 5.07 -3.51
CA TRP A 95 10.15 3.80 -2.89
C TRP A 95 10.64 3.72 -1.45
N THR A 96 11.77 4.34 -1.12
CA THR A 96 12.27 4.35 0.27
C THR A 96 11.28 5.05 1.18
N ALA A 97 10.76 6.21 0.78
CA ALA A 97 9.71 6.89 1.52
C ALA A 97 8.42 6.06 1.61
N THR A 98 8.01 5.44 0.51
CA THR A 98 6.80 4.59 0.46
C THR A 98 6.91 3.40 1.41
N PHE A 99 8.01 2.67 1.37
CA PHE A 99 8.24 1.54 2.25
C PHE A 99 8.44 1.94 3.71
N ASN A 100 9.03 3.10 4.01
CA ASN A 100 9.10 3.61 5.38
C ASN A 100 7.71 3.87 5.97
N VAL A 101 6.79 4.42 5.17
CA VAL A 101 5.38 4.58 5.57
C VAL A 101 4.72 3.22 5.77
N LEU A 102 4.94 2.26 4.86
CA LEU A 102 4.41 0.89 5.01
C LEU A 102 4.89 0.23 6.31
N VAL A 103 6.20 0.26 6.58
CA VAL A 103 6.81 -0.30 7.80
C VAL A 103 6.21 0.35 9.04
N SER A 104 6.07 1.68 9.04
CA SER A 104 5.49 2.43 10.17
C SER A 104 4.01 2.09 10.38
N ALA A 105 3.22 2.05 9.30
CA ALA A 105 1.80 1.73 9.31
C ALA A 105 1.51 0.29 9.75
N MET A 106 2.37 -0.65 9.35
CA MET A 106 2.29 -2.05 9.74
C MET A 106 2.91 -2.33 11.12
N ARG A 107 3.72 -1.40 11.64
CA ARG A 107 4.41 -1.49 12.94
C ARG A 107 5.46 -2.62 12.96
N CYS A 108 6.12 -2.85 11.83
CA CYS A 108 7.18 -3.85 11.68
C CYS A 108 8.57 -3.22 11.86
N SER A 109 9.61 -4.04 12.01
CA SER A 109 11.01 -3.59 12.12
C SER A 109 11.65 -3.30 10.76
N ASP A 110 11.19 -3.98 9.72
CA ASP A 110 11.77 -3.91 8.38
C ASP A 110 10.72 -4.10 7.28
N ILE A 111 11.18 -3.89 6.05
CA ILE A 111 10.35 -3.89 4.85
C ILE A 111 9.86 -5.31 4.50
N GLU A 112 10.66 -6.34 4.74
CA GLU A 112 10.31 -7.70 4.33
C GLU A 112 9.11 -8.19 5.16
N ASP A 113 9.18 -8.01 6.48
CA ASP A 113 8.10 -8.30 7.40
C ASP A 113 6.86 -7.46 7.11
N ALA A 114 7.04 -6.16 6.84
CA ALA A 114 5.93 -5.27 6.52
C ALA A 114 5.17 -5.70 5.25
N ILE A 115 5.88 -6.12 4.20
CA ILE A 115 5.25 -6.65 2.97
C ILE A 115 4.49 -7.94 3.26
N ALA A 116 5.07 -8.85 4.04
CA ALA A 116 4.45 -10.12 4.39
C ALA A 116 3.16 -9.91 5.19
N GLU A 117 3.22 -9.12 6.25
CA GLU A 117 2.06 -8.78 7.08
C GLU A 117 0.99 -8.00 6.31
N PHE A 118 1.39 -7.08 5.43
CA PHE A 118 0.45 -6.31 4.61
C PHE A 118 -0.34 -7.21 3.66
N LYS A 119 0.32 -8.14 2.98
CA LYS A 119 -0.35 -9.16 2.15
C LYS A 119 -1.32 -10.01 2.96
N GLN A 120 -0.89 -10.45 4.14
CA GLN A 120 -1.71 -11.28 5.03
C GLN A 120 -2.95 -10.53 5.53
N LEU A 121 -2.78 -9.29 6.01
CA LEU A 121 -3.88 -8.43 6.48
C LEU A 121 -4.97 -8.25 5.43
N LEU A 122 -4.56 -8.15 4.16
CA LEU A 122 -5.44 -7.94 3.03
C LEU A 122 -5.90 -9.23 2.33
N GLY A 123 -5.43 -10.39 2.80
CA GLY A 123 -5.75 -11.70 2.21
C GLY A 123 -5.28 -11.84 0.76
N LYS A 124 -4.19 -11.18 0.37
CA LYS A 124 -3.65 -11.22 -1.00
C LYS A 124 -2.38 -12.06 -1.08
N LYS A 125 -2.16 -12.71 -2.23
CA LYS A 125 -1.00 -13.60 -2.45
C LYS A 125 0.24 -12.81 -2.86
N SER A 126 0.06 -11.75 -3.65
CA SER A 126 1.14 -10.90 -4.15
C SER A 126 1.11 -9.52 -3.51
N PHE A 127 2.25 -8.83 -3.51
CA PHE A 127 2.33 -7.44 -3.04
C PHE A 127 1.62 -6.51 -4.01
N GLU A 128 1.71 -6.76 -5.32
CA GLU A 128 0.98 -6.01 -6.35
C GLU A 128 -0.52 -5.98 -6.10
N ASP A 129 -1.14 -7.13 -5.82
CA ASP A 129 -2.58 -7.22 -5.54
C ASP A 129 -2.97 -6.49 -4.25
N ALA A 130 -2.10 -6.53 -3.23
CA ALA A 130 -2.31 -5.84 -1.96
C ALA A 130 -2.28 -4.31 -2.13
N VAL A 131 -1.30 -3.81 -2.89
CA VAL A 131 -1.18 -2.39 -3.24
C VAL A 131 -2.35 -1.93 -4.10
N ALA A 132 -2.69 -2.68 -5.15
CA ALA A 132 -3.83 -2.38 -6.02
C ALA A 132 -5.14 -2.30 -5.25
N LEU A 133 -5.36 -3.18 -4.27
CA LEU A 133 -6.53 -3.14 -3.40
C LEU A 133 -6.57 -1.84 -2.58
N ILE A 134 -5.48 -1.45 -1.92
CA ILE A 134 -5.44 -0.21 -1.13
C ILE A 134 -5.69 1.01 -2.03
N LYS A 135 -5.01 1.11 -3.17
CA LYS A 135 -5.22 2.20 -4.14
C LYS A 135 -6.69 2.26 -4.57
N LYS A 136 -7.32 1.12 -4.85
CA LYS A 136 -8.74 1.01 -5.24
C LYS A 136 -9.69 1.48 -4.14
N VAL A 137 -9.56 0.99 -2.92
CA VAL A 137 -10.54 1.29 -1.84
C VAL A 137 -10.39 2.70 -1.27
N THR A 138 -9.19 3.27 -1.37
CA THR A 138 -8.90 4.66 -0.99
C THR A 138 -9.10 5.64 -2.15
N GLY A 139 -9.13 5.16 -3.40
CA GLY A 139 -9.14 5.98 -4.61
C GLY A 139 -7.90 6.85 -4.79
N ILE A 140 -6.80 6.53 -4.11
CA ILE A 140 -5.54 7.29 -4.17
C ILE A 140 -4.51 6.46 -4.96
N PRO A 141 -3.98 6.97 -6.09
CA PRO A 141 -3.07 6.21 -6.95
C PRO A 141 -1.73 5.87 -6.32
N GLN A 142 -1.26 6.63 -5.35
CA GLN A 142 0.02 6.39 -4.69
C GLN A 142 -0.22 5.71 -3.34
N LEU A 143 0.37 4.53 -3.16
CA LEU A 143 0.31 3.73 -1.93
C LEU A 143 0.72 4.54 -0.71
N LYS A 144 1.81 5.32 -0.80
CA LYS A 144 2.28 6.13 0.33
C LYS A 144 1.15 7.01 0.87
N TYR A 145 0.55 7.82 -0.01
CA TYR A 145 -0.53 8.73 0.36
C TYR A 145 -1.83 8.00 0.71
N ALA A 146 -2.09 6.85 0.10
CA ALA A 146 -3.24 6.02 0.45
C ALA A 146 -3.15 5.53 1.91
N LEU A 147 -1.96 5.11 2.34
CA LEU A 147 -1.69 4.70 3.72
C LEU A 147 -1.75 5.88 4.69
N GLU A 148 -1.07 6.99 4.36
CA GLU A 148 -1.09 8.21 5.17
C GLU A 148 -2.52 8.73 5.36
N ALA A 149 -3.33 8.77 4.31
CA ALA A 149 -4.72 9.22 4.40
C ALA A 149 -5.57 8.33 5.33
N LEU A 150 -5.40 7.01 5.30
CA LEU A 150 -6.10 6.12 6.22
C LEU A 150 -5.69 6.37 7.68
N LEU A 151 -4.40 6.54 7.94
CA LEU A 151 -3.86 6.81 9.28
C LEU A 151 -4.33 8.18 9.80
N GLU A 152 -4.21 9.22 8.99
CA GLU A 152 -4.55 10.60 9.35
C GLU A 152 -6.05 10.76 9.60
N GLU A 153 -6.91 10.27 8.70
CA GLU A 153 -8.35 10.43 8.82
C GLU A 153 -8.93 9.63 9.99
N THR A 154 -8.29 8.53 10.36
CA THR A 154 -8.65 7.77 11.56
C THR A 154 -7.94 8.24 12.83
N ALA A 155 -6.97 9.14 12.72
CA ALA A 155 -6.05 9.50 13.80
C ALA A 155 -5.40 8.27 14.47
N ARG A 156 -5.15 7.21 13.69
CA ARG A 156 -4.52 5.96 14.15
C ARG A 156 -3.14 5.80 13.54
N VAL A 157 -2.31 5.02 14.22
CA VAL A 157 -0.91 4.75 13.83
C VAL A 157 -0.71 3.35 13.26
N SER A 158 -1.77 2.53 13.18
CA SER A 158 -1.69 1.15 12.71
C SER A 158 -2.76 0.86 11.68
N LEU A 159 -2.34 0.45 10.49
CA LEU A 159 -3.24 0.02 9.42
C LEU A 159 -4.03 -1.23 9.82
N LYS A 160 -3.38 -2.16 10.52
CA LYS A 160 -4.02 -3.39 11.02
C LYS A 160 -5.26 -3.09 11.85
N VAL A 161 -5.12 -2.18 12.81
CA VAL A 161 -6.23 -1.74 13.66
C VAL A 161 -7.35 -1.09 12.84
N ILE A 162 -7.02 -0.28 11.84
CA ILE A 162 -8.01 0.35 10.95
C ILE A 162 -8.80 -0.71 10.18
N VAL A 163 -8.10 -1.60 9.49
CA VAL A 163 -8.70 -2.64 8.63
C VAL A 163 -9.53 -3.62 9.45
N GLU A 164 -9.02 -4.10 10.59
CA GLU A 164 -9.76 -4.99 11.48
C GLU A 164 -11.02 -4.32 12.05
N THR A 165 -10.93 -3.03 12.41
CA THR A 165 -12.11 -2.29 12.87
C THR A 165 -13.14 -2.13 11.75
N LEU A 166 -12.71 -1.86 10.51
CA LEU A 166 -13.60 -1.79 9.35
C LEU A 166 -14.32 -3.13 9.11
N TYR A 167 -13.61 -4.25 9.23
CA TYR A 167 -14.19 -5.59 9.15
C TYR A 167 -15.26 -5.82 10.23
N GLN A 168 -14.95 -5.45 11.47
CA GLN A 168 -15.88 -5.56 12.59
C GLN A 168 -17.14 -4.72 12.38
N ILE A 169 -17.00 -3.41 12.13
CA ILE A 169 -18.17 -2.52 12.05
C ILE A 169 -19.05 -2.79 10.83
N THR A 170 -18.51 -3.38 9.76
CA THR A 170 -19.29 -3.75 8.57
C THR A 170 -19.73 -5.20 8.57
N GLY A 171 -19.20 -6.04 9.47
CA GLY A 171 -19.42 -7.49 9.46
C GLY A 171 -18.86 -8.19 8.22
N LYS A 172 -17.81 -7.63 7.58
CA LYS A 172 -17.18 -8.18 6.37
C LYS A 172 -15.77 -8.69 6.68
N THR A 173 -15.22 -9.50 5.78
CA THR A 173 -13.91 -10.14 5.96
C THR A 173 -12.83 -9.67 4.97
N ASP A 174 -13.19 -8.77 4.05
CA ASP A 174 -12.26 -8.18 3.09
C ASP A 174 -12.67 -6.75 2.71
N LEU A 175 -11.69 -5.93 2.33
CA LEU A 175 -11.89 -4.51 2.09
C LEU A 175 -12.77 -4.20 0.86
N GLU A 176 -12.87 -5.10 -0.13
CA GLU A 176 -13.73 -4.88 -1.29
C GLU A 176 -15.21 -5.01 -0.92
N HIS A 177 -15.54 -5.95 -0.02
CA HIS A 177 -16.88 -6.02 0.56
C HIS A 177 -17.15 -4.87 1.54
N VAL A 178 -16.15 -4.42 2.32
CA VAL A 178 -16.28 -3.19 3.13
C VAL A 178 -16.63 -2.00 2.25
N GLN A 179 -15.88 -1.78 1.17
CA GLN A 179 -16.09 -0.67 0.23
C GLN A 179 -17.50 -0.71 -0.36
N ARG A 180 -17.97 -1.89 -0.81
CA ARG A 180 -19.33 -2.07 -1.35
C ARG A 180 -20.41 -1.82 -0.30
N GLU A 181 -20.18 -2.25 0.94
CA GLU A 181 -21.11 -2.01 2.05
C GLU A 181 -21.24 -0.52 2.35
N LEU A 182 -20.12 0.20 2.41
CA LEU A 182 -20.11 1.65 2.59
C LEU A 182 -20.78 2.38 1.41
N LEU A 183 -20.53 1.96 0.17
CA LEU A 183 -21.22 2.50 -1.00
C LEU A 183 -22.74 2.31 -0.89
N ARG A 184 -23.21 1.16 -0.42
CA ARG A 184 -24.64 0.89 -0.24
C ARG A 184 -25.26 1.78 0.84
N LEU A 185 -24.54 2.02 1.93
CA LEU A 185 -25.05 2.71 3.12
C LEU A 185 -24.98 4.24 3.02
N VAL A 186 -23.91 4.76 2.43
CA VAL A 186 -23.65 6.21 2.39
C VAL A 186 -23.42 6.76 0.98
N HIS A 187 -23.58 5.93 -0.07
CA HIS A 187 -23.42 6.32 -1.47
C HIS A 187 -22.04 6.88 -1.84
N ILE A 188 -21.00 6.43 -1.13
CA ILE A 188 -19.60 6.80 -1.36
C ILE A 188 -18.78 5.51 -1.50
N ASP A 189 -18.11 5.35 -2.62
CA ASP A 189 -17.30 4.18 -2.98
C ASP A 189 -15.83 4.29 -2.52
N ASN A 190 -15.53 5.21 -1.62
CA ASN A 190 -14.18 5.55 -1.23
C ASN A 190 -14.08 5.65 0.30
N ILE A 191 -13.30 4.77 0.90
CA ILE A 191 -13.20 4.63 2.36
C ILE A 191 -12.70 5.93 3.00
N VAL A 192 -11.68 6.57 2.40
CA VAL A 192 -11.10 7.83 2.90
C VAL A 192 -12.15 8.95 2.86
N LYS A 193 -12.92 9.06 1.78
CA LYS A 193 -14.00 10.07 1.68
C LYS A 193 -15.11 9.84 2.70
N VAL A 194 -15.46 8.59 3.01
CA VAL A 194 -16.41 8.27 4.09
C VAL A 194 -15.88 8.72 5.45
N MET A 195 -14.60 8.46 5.73
CA MET A 195 -13.93 8.91 6.95
C MET A 195 -13.93 10.43 7.07
N GLN A 196 -13.53 11.13 6.00
CA GLN A 196 -13.53 12.60 5.90
C GLN A 196 -14.91 13.20 6.12
N MET A 197 -15.94 12.66 5.46
CA MET A 197 -17.31 13.10 5.61
C MET A 197 -17.77 12.94 7.06
N THR A 198 -17.46 11.80 7.68
CA THR A 198 -17.83 11.52 9.07
C THR A 198 -17.14 12.47 10.04
N ASN A 199 -15.83 12.70 9.86
CA ASN A 199 -15.07 13.69 10.63
C ASN A 199 -15.68 15.10 10.50
N LYS A 200 -16.08 15.49 9.28
CA LYS A 200 -16.71 16.80 9.00
C LYS A 200 -18.07 16.95 9.69
N ILE A 201 -18.92 15.92 9.64
CA ILE A 201 -20.27 15.95 10.23
C ILE A 201 -20.19 15.94 11.76
N THR A 202 -19.33 15.10 12.32
CA THR A 202 -19.25 14.87 13.78
C THR A 202 -18.35 15.86 14.50
N LYS A 203 -17.50 16.57 13.76
CA LYS A 203 -16.42 17.43 14.29
C LYS A 203 -15.47 16.70 15.24
N LYS A 204 -15.37 15.37 15.13
CA LYS A 204 -14.41 14.54 15.86
C LYS A 204 -13.34 14.02 14.91
N ARG A 205 -12.17 13.69 15.47
CA ARG A 205 -11.11 12.96 14.79
C ARG A 205 -11.23 11.50 15.24
N ASP A 206 -11.12 10.56 14.30
CA ASP A 206 -11.46 9.12 14.41
C ASP A 206 -12.96 8.79 14.15
N PRO A 207 -13.33 8.58 12.88
CA PRO A 207 -14.68 8.19 12.49
C PRO A 207 -15.00 6.73 12.83
N LEU A 208 -13.99 5.89 13.09
CA LEU A 208 -14.23 4.49 13.49
C LEU A 208 -14.85 4.44 14.88
N ILE A 209 -14.41 5.30 15.81
CA ILE A 209 -15.04 5.44 17.13
C ILE A 209 -16.49 5.89 17.00
N ILE A 210 -16.80 6.79 16.06
CA ILE A 210 -18.19 7.21 15.80
C ILE A 210 -19.02 6.01 15.37
N PHE A 211 -18.53 5.23 14.39
CA PHE A 211 -19.25 4.06 13.91
C PHE A 211 -19.48 3.03 15.01
N THR A 212 -18.45 2.71 15.81
CA THR A 212 -18.61 1.81 16.97
C THR A 212 -19.64 2.37 17.97
N SER A 213 -19.60 3.67 18.27
CA SER A 213 -20.58 4.29 19.17
C SER A 213 -22.00 4.20 18.63
N LEU A 214 -22.19 4.31 17.31
CA LEU A 214 -23.50 4.13 16.68
C LEU A 214 -24.00 2.70 16.88
N LEU A 215 -23.15 1.70 16.65
CA LEU A 215 -23.48 0.29 16.88
C LEU A 215 -23.90 0.02 18.32
N ASP A 216 -23.17 0.60 19.29
CA ASP A 216 -23.47 0.47 20.72
C ASP A 216 -24.81 1.13 21.06
N ILE A 217 -25.11 2.32 20.53
CA ILE A 217 -26.38 3.02 20.80
C ILE A 217 -27.56 2.25 20.21
N THR A 218 -27.42 1.71 18.99
CA THR A 218 -28.47 0.94 18.33
C THR A 218 -28.53 -0.52 18.78
N GLN A 219 -27.58 -0.98 19.59
CA GLN A 219 -27.43 -2.37 20.03
C GLN A 219 -27.37 -3.36 18.84
N THR A 220 -26.65 -2.96 17.79
CA THR A 220 -26.50 -3.75 16.56
C THR A 220 -25.06 -4.19 16.35
N THR A 221 -24.84 -5.25 15.58
CA THR A 221 -23.48 -5.80 15.38
C THR A 221 -22.75 -5.22 14.18
N ASN A 222 -23.44 -4.54 13.27
CA ASN A 222 -22.86 -3.97 12.05
C ASN A 222 -23.64 -2.75 11.55
N LEU A 223 -23.00 -1.97 10.67
CA LEU A 223 -23.54 -0.72 10.15
C LEU A 223 -24.81 -0.88 9.30
N SER A 224 -25.04 -2.04 8.69
CA SER A 224 -26.28 -2.31 7.95
C SER A 224 -27.48 -2.35 8.90
N ASP A 225 -27.36 -3.12 9.97
CA ASP A 225 -28.42 -3.27 10.97
C ASP A 225 -28.63 -1.95 11.71
N CYS A 226 -27.55 -1.22 12.02
CA CYS A 226 -27.59 0.12 12.58
C CYS A 226 -28.39 1.08 11.69
N SER A 227 -28.12 1.08 10.37
CA SER A 227 -28.84 1.93 9.41
C SER A 227 -30.34 1.58 9.36
N ALA A 228 -30.68 0.29 9.37
CA ALA A 228 -32.07 -0.17 9.41
C ALA A 228 -32.79 0.26 10.69
N ALA A 229 -32.14 0.16 11.85
CA ALA A 229 -32.69 0.59 13.13
C ALA A 229 -32.97 2.11 13.16
N ILE A 230 -32.02 2.93 12.71
CA ILE A 230 -32.18 4.40 12.64
C ILE A 230 -33.32 4.78 11.68
N THR A 231 -33.39 4.12 10.53
CA THR A 231 -34.46 4.33 9.53
C THR A 231 -35.83 3.98 10.13
N GLY A 232 -35.93 2.86 10.86
CA GLY A 232 -37.15 2.46 11.56
C GLY A 232 -37.64 3.45 12.62
N LEU A 233 -36.75 4.29 13.18
CA LEU A 233 -37.09 5.34 14.14
C LEU A 233 -37.57 6.63 13.46
N THR A 234 -37.06 6.93 12.26
CA THR A 234 -37.38 8.17 11.53
C THR A 234 -38.71 8.11 10.80
N PHE A 235 -39.16 6.93 10.37
CA PHE A 235 -40.45 6.74 9.69
C PHE A 235 -41.62 6.35 10.63
N LYS A 236 -41.39 6.31 11.94
CA LYS A 236 -42.42 6.05 12.97
C LYS A 236 -42.97 7.31 13.65
N GLN A 237 -42.73 8.49 13.08
CA GLN A 237 -43.35 9.77 13.47
C GLN A 237 -44.38 10.19 12.43
#